data_AF-A0A243Q8M5-F1
#
_entry.id   AF-A0A243Q8M5-F1
#
_cell.length_a   1.000
_cell.length_b   1.000
_cell.length_c   1.000
_cell.angle_alpha   90.00
_cell.angle_beta   90.00
_cell.angle_gamma   90.00
#
_symmetry.space_group_name_H-M   'P 1'
#
loop_
_entity.id
_entity.type
_entity.pdbx_description
1 polymer ?
#
loop_
_entity_poly.entity_id
_entity_poly.type
_entity_poly.pdbx_seq_one_letter_code
_entity_poly.pdbx_strand_id
1 'polypeptide(L)'
;MTLPGPLSGFPPLTPGRRDQNDSESSLFGVDPAEIQEIARAWRASGIAIHAADVEAMGAVIGPSSRVVRALSATVRPARLAIDSIGERLTAMSGMLRTFDATTAATDARSGALFHALEDR
;
A
#
# COMPACT_ATOMS: atom_id res chain seq x y z
N MET A 1 23.03 21.37 -11.29
CA MET A 1 22.37 20.06 -11.45
C MET A 1 21.79 19.67 -10.10
N THR A 2 20.49 19.87 -9.94
CA THR A 2 19.76 19.65 -8.68
C THR A 2 19.22 18.22 -8.70
N LEU A 3 19.57 17.43 -7.68
CA LEU A 3 19.03 16.08 -7.49
C LEU A 3 17.51 16.16 -7.25
N PRO A 4 16.70 15.22 -7.78
CA PRO A 4 15.28 15.14 -7.43
C PRO A 4 15.15 14.79 -5.94
N GLY A 5 14.30 15.54 -5.24
CA GLY A 5 14.04 15.35 -3.81
C GLY A 5 13.43 13.97 -3.50
N PRO A 6 13.49 13.53 -2.24
CA PRO A 6 12.91 12.26 -1.82
C PRO A 6 11.40 12.24 -2.12
N LEU A 7 10.90 11.09 -2.55
CA LEU A 7 9.48 10.82 -2.73
C LEU A 7 8.77 10.90 -1.36
N SER A 8 8.34 12.11 -1.00
CA SER A 8 7.46 12.40 0.13
C SER A 8 6.07 11.82 -0.14
N GLY A 9 5.94 10.50 0.00
CA GLY A 9 4.66 9.79 -0.09
C GLY A 9 4.48 8.71 0.99
N PHE A 10 5.48 8.50 1.85
CA PHE A 10 5.35 7.63 3.01
C PHE A 10 4.90 8.48 4.21
N PRO A 11 3.80 8.10 4.89
CA PRO A 11 3.51 8.69 6.20
C PRO A 11 4.71 8.42 7.11
N PRO A 12 5.16 9.39 7.92
CA PRO A 12 6.18 9.13 8.91
C PRO A 12 5.67 8.05 9.85
N LEU A 13 6.47 7.01 10.07
CA LEU A 13 6.30 6.11 11.20
C LEU A 13 6.64 6.92 12.46
N THR A 14 5.66 7.72 12.90
CA THR A 14 5.74 8.43 14.15
C THR A 14 5.83 7.38 15.26
N PRO A 15 6.85 7.36 16.12
CA PRO A 15 6.79 6.56 17.33
C PRO A 15 5.72 7.20 18.22
N GLY A 16 4.49 6.70 18.07
CA GLY A 16 3.31 7.16 18.77
C GLY A 16 3.47 7.01 20.29
N ARG A 17 3.47 8.15 20.95
CA ARG A 17 3.34 8.39 22.39
C ARG A 17 2.24 7.50 22.99
N ARG A 18 2.63 6.57 23.87
CA ARG A 18 1.71 5.89 24.79
C ARG A 18 1.25 6.85 25.90
N ASP A 19 0.18 7.57 25.65
CA ASP A 19 -0.69 8.08 26.71
C ASP A 19 -2.02 7.30 26.54
N GLN A 20 -2.19 6.14 27.20
CA GLN A 20 -2.95 6.00 28.46
C GLN A 20 -4.23 6.86 28.51
N ASN A 21 -5.24 6.48 27.74
CA ASN A 21 -6.66 6.45 28.13
C ASN A 21 -7.50 6.17 26.88
N ASP A 22 -7.82 4.90 26.63
CA ASP A 22 -9.11 4.52 26.04
C ASP A 22 -9.33 3.04 26.32
N SER A 23 -10.21 2.78 27.28
CA SER A 23 -10.78 1.48 27.55
C SER A 23 -11.91 1.24 26.55
N GLU A 24 -11.59 0.82 25.33
CA GLU A 24 -12.56 0.20 24.41
C GLU A 24 -11.80 -0.60 23.35
N SER A 25 -11.92 -1.94 23.43
CA SER A 25 -11.46 -2.90 22.40
C SER A 25 -10.01 -2.75 21.95
N SER A 26 -9.06 -3.05 22.83
CA SER A 26 -7.71 -3.42 22.40
C SER A 26 -7.77 -4.81 21.76
N LEU A 27 -8.19 -4.87 20.49
CA LEU A 27 -7.94 -6.01 19.61
C LEU A 27 -6.45 -6.32 19.68
N PHE A 28 -6.11 -7.60 19.86
CA PHE A 28 -4.73 -8.05 20.04
C PHE A 28 -3.78 -7.44 18.97
N GLY A 29 -3.05 -6.40 19.36
CA GLY A 29 -1.79 -5.95 18.77
C GLY A 29 -1.83 -5.05 17.53
N VAL A 30 -2.98 -4.84 16.86
CA VAL A 30 -3.05 -3.96 15.67
C VAL A 30 -4.41 -3.27 15.59
N ASP A 31 -4.41 -1.94 15.41
CA ASP A 31 -5.63 -1.14 15.25
C ASP A 31 -6.26 -1.39 13.86
N PRO A 32 -7.51 -1.89 13.77
CA PRO A 32 -8.21 -2.08 12.49
C PRO A 32 -8.27 -0.82 11.63
N ALA A 33 -8.40 0.37 12.24
CA ALA A 33 -8.45 1.63 11.51
C ALA A 33 -7.12 1.89 10.79
N GLU A 34 -5.99 1.64 11.46
CA GLU A 34 -4.65 1.75 10.89
C GLU A 34 -4.46 0.76 9.73
N ILE A 35 -4.90 -0.49 9.90
CA ILE A 35 -4.85 -1.52 8.85
C ILE A 35 -5.63 -1.08 7.60
N GLN A 36 -6.84 -0.56 7.79
CA GLN A 36 -7.70 -0.09 6.70
C GLN A 36 -7.11 1.13 5.99
N GLU A 37 -6.48 2.04 6.73
CA GLU A 37 -5.80 3.21 6.16
C GLU A 37 -4.61 2.79 5.30
N ILE A 38 -3.74 1.92 5.81
CA ILE A 38 -2.60 1.38 5.04
C ILE A 38 -3.10 0.65 3.79
N ALA A 39 -4.13 -0.18 3.91
CA ALA A 39 -4.69 -0.91 2.77
C ALA A 39 -5.24 0.05 1.70
N ARG A 40 -5.90 1.14 2.09
CA ARG A 40 -6.39 2.18 1.17
C ARG A 40 -5.22 2.90 0.49
N ALA A 41 -4.20 3.29 1.24
CA ALA A 41 -3.02 3.98 0.73
C ALA A 41 -2.26 3.13 -0.29
N TRP A 42 -2.06 1.84 -0.01
CA TRP A 42 -1.42 0.91 -0.95
C TRP A 42 -2.26 0.72 -2.21
N ARG A 43 -3.58 0.57 -2.08
CA ARG A 43 -4.46 0.45 -3.25
C ARG A 43 -4.43 1.71 -4.12
N ALA A 44 -4.53 2.88 -3.50
CA ALA A 44 -4.48 4.16 -4.21
C ALA A 44 -3.14 4.34 -4.94
N SER A 45 -2.03 4.03 -4.26
CA SER A 45 -0.68 4.05 -4.86
C SER A 45 -0.55 3.06 -6.02
N GLY A 46 -1.08 1.84 -5.87
CA GLY A 46 -1.05 0.83 -6.94
C GLY A 46 -1.80 1.28 -8.20
N ILE A 47 -2.98 1.89 -8.03
CA ILE A 47 -3.78 2.46 -9.12
C ILE A 47 -3.02 3.63 -9.77
N ALA A 48 -2.48 4.55 -8.97
CA ALA A 48 -1.75 5.71 -9.47
C ALA A 48 -0.50 5.30 -10.27
N ILE A 49 0.22 4.27 -9.81
CA ILE A 49 1.40 3.74 -10.51
C ILE A 49 1.01 3.10 -11.84
N HIS A 50 -0.05 2.26 -11.88
CA HIS A 50 -0.54 1.72 -13.16
C HIS A 50 -1.00 2.79 -14.14
N ALA A 51 -1.47 3.94 -13.66
CA ALA A 51 -1.87 5.07 -14.48
C ALA A 51 -0.69 5.91 -15.01
N ALA A 52 0.55 5.64 -14.58
CA ALA A 52 1.72 6.39 -15.03
C ALA A 52 1.94 6.19 -16.54
N ASP A 53 1.96 7.30 -17.28
CA ASP A 53 2.15 7.27 -18.73
C ASP A 53 3.63 7.11 -19.09
N VAL A 54 3.99 5.87 -19.45
CA VAL A 54 5.33 5.50 -19.94
C VAL A 54 5.41 5.65 -21.46
N GLU A 55 4.29 5.67 -22.16
CA GLU A 55 4.21 5.70 -23.62
C GLU A 55 4.66 7.07 -24.16
N ALA A 56 4.47 8.14 -23.39
CA ALA A 56 5.03 9.47 -23.67
C ALA A 56 6.56 9.45 -23.89
N MET A 57 7.30 8.52 -23.25
CA MET A 57 8.75 8.36 -23.48
C MET A 57 9.07 7.66 -24.81
N GLY A 58 8.16 6.81 -25.31
CA GLY A 58 8.27 6.16 -26.61
C GLY A 58 7.88 7.06 -27.78
N ALA A 59 7.05 8.08 -27.52
CA ALA A 59 6.58 9.05 -28.50
C ALA A 59 7.63 10.11 -28.90
N VAL A 60 8.85 10.04 -28.36
CA VAL A 60 9.94 10.96 -28.75
C VAL A 60 10.38 10.66 -30.19
N ILE A 61 9.88 11.49 -31.12
CA ILE A 61 10.22 11.45 -32.53
C ILE A 61 11.37 12.45 -32.77
N GLY A 62 12.50 11.95 -33.25
CA GLY A 62 13.65 12.77 -33.64
C GLY A 62 14.61 11.99 -34.53
N PRO A 63 15.44 12.67 -35.35
CA PRO A 63 16.41 12.01 -36.21
C PRO A 63 17.25 11.03 -35.39
N SER A 64 17.46 9.83 -35.94
CA SER A 64 18.00 8.60 -35.34
C SER A 64 19.24 8.79 -34.45
N SER A 65 19.07 9.41 -33.29
CA SER A 65 20.14 9.66 -32.34
C SER A 65 20.27 8.47 -31.39
N ARG A 66 21.49 8.23 -30.91
CA ARG A 66 21.76 7.20 -29.90
C ARG A 66 20.86 7.39 -28.65
N VAL A 67 20.52 8.65 -28.33
CA VAL A 67 19.65 9.02 -27.21
C VAL A 67 18.21 8.58 -27.46
N VAL A 68 17.64 8.83 -28.65
CA VAL A 68 16.27 8.40 -28.98
C VAL A 68 16.15 6.88 -28.92
N ARG A 69 17.13 6.13 -29.48
CA ARG A 69 17.15 4.66 -29.37
C ARG A 69 17.25 4.18 -27.93
N ALA A 70 18.09 4.82 -27.11
CA ALA A 70 18.22 4.46 -25.71
C ALA A 70 16.90 4.72 -24.96
N LEU A 71 16.25 5.86 -25.19
CA LEU A 71 14.97 6.20 -24.57
C LEU A 71 13.87 5.20 -24.96
N SER A 72 13.70 4.90 -26.25
CA SER A 72 12.72 3.91 -26.70
C SER A 72 13.00 2.51 -26.12
N ALA A 73 14.26 2.13 -25.94
CA ALA A 73 14.63 0.86 -25.32
C ALA A 73 14.24 0.76 -23.83
N THR A 74 14.06 1.90 -23.14
CA THR A 74 13.67 1.93 -21.72
C THR A 74 12.16 1.82 -21.48
N VAL A 75 11.34 2.08 -22.49
CA VAL A 75 9.86 2.07 -22.37
C VAL A 75 9.33 0.73 -21.88
N ARG A 76 9.72 -0.37 -22.53
CA ARG A 76 9.25 -1.71 -22.15
C ARG A 76 9.68 -2.11 -20.73
N PRO A 77 10.97 -2.00 -20.34
CA PRO A 77 11.39 -2.25 -18.97
C PRO A 77 10.66 -1.38 -17.94
N ALA A 78 10.45 -0.09 -18.24
CA ALA A 78 9.75 0.82 -17.34
C ALA A 78 8.28 0.41 -17.15
N ARG A 79 7.59 0.02 -18.23
CA ARG A 79 6.22 -0.48 -18.17
C ARG A 79 6.09 -1.75 -17.32
N LEU A 80 6.99 -2.71 -17.53
CA LEU A 80 7.03 -3.94 -16.72
C LEU A 80 7.27 -3.66 -15.22
N ALA A 81 8.12 -2.68 -14.90
CA ALA A 81 8.37 -2.29 -13.52
C ALA A 81 7.13 -1.64 -12.89
N ILE A 82 6.46 -0.73 -13.61
CA ILE A 82 5.22 -0.09 -13.18
C ILE A 82 4.13 -1.12 -12.94
N ASP A 83 3.92 -2.04 -13.87
CA ASP A 83 2.91 -3.09 -13.73
C ASP A 83 3.20 -3.96 -12.51
N SER A 84 4.46 -4.39 -12.33
CA SER A 84 4.87 -5.22 -11.18
C SER A 84 4.68 -4.52 -9.83
N ILE A 85 4.99 -3.23 -9.75
CA ILE A 85 4.83 -2.45 -8.51
C ILE A 85 3.34 -2.23 -8.22
N GLY A 86 2.55 -1.85 -9.22
CA GLY A 86 1.12 -1.63 -9.10
C GLY A 86 0.36 -2.88 -8.65
N GLU A 87 0.69 -4.03 -9.24
CA GLU A 87 0.16 -5.34 -8.87
C GLU A 87 0.50 -5.69 -7.42
N ARG A 88 1.77 -5.52 -7.03
CA ARG A 88 2.22 -5.86 -5.67
C ARG A 88 1.52 -5.02 -4.61
N LEU A 89 1.38 -3.71 -4.83
CA LEU A 89 0.68 -2.83 -3.90
C LEU A 89 -0.81 -3.20 -3.78
N THR A 90 -1.45 -3.52 -4.91
CA THR A 90 -2.85 -3.95 -4.93
C THR A 90 -3.04 -5.30 -4.23
N ALA A 91 -2.13 -6.25 -4.44
CA ALA A 91 -2.13 -7.55 -3.79
C ALA A 91 -1.91 -7.42 -2.27
N MET A 92 -0.94 -6.61 -1.84
CA MET A 92 -0.69 -6.36 -0.42
C MET A 92 -1.88 -5.69 0.26
N SER A 93 -2.54 -4.72 -0.40
CA SER A 93 -3.80 -4.15 0.08
C SER A 93 -4.89 -5.21 0.28
N GLY A 94 -5.03 -6.14 -0.69
CA GLY A 94 -5.96 -7.26 -0.59
C GLY A 94 -5.66 -8.18 0.59
N MET A 95 -4.40 -8.60 0.75
CA MET A 95 -3.96 -9.44 1.87
C MET A 95 -4.23 -8.78 3.22
N LEU A 96 -3.95 -7.48 3.33
CA LEU A 96 -4.12 -6.74 4.57
C LEU A 96 -5.60 -6.62 4.98
N ARG A 97 -6.51 -6.41 4.02
CA ARG A 97 -7.96 -6.42 4.27
C ARG A 97 -8.49 -7.80 4.66
N THR A 98 -7.97 -8.86 4.06
CA THR A 98 -8.33 -10.24 4.43
C THR A 98 -7.87 -10.57 5.85
N PHE A 99 -6.66 -10.14 6.21
CA PHE A 99 -6.14 -10.26 7.57
C PHE A 99 -7.06 -9.56 8.58
N ASP A 100 -7.41 -8.29 8.34
CA ASP A 100 -8.32 -7.53 9.20
C ASP A 100 -9.64 -8.25 9.47
N ALA A 101 -10.32 -8.67 8.38
CA ALA A 101 -11.60 -9.35 8.48
C ALA A 101 -11.50 -10.68 9.24
N THR A 102 -10.40 -11.43 9.05
CA THR A 102 -10.18 -12.72 9.72
C THR A 102 -9.92 -12.52 11.21
N THR A 103 -9.12 -11.52 11.57
CA THR A 103 -8.80 -11.17 12.96
C THR A 103 -10.06 -10.71 13.69
N ALA A 104 -10.83 -9.77 13.12
CA ALA A 104 -12.08 -9.30 13.70
C ALA A 104 -13.09 -10.42 13.94
N ALA A 105 -13.25 -11.34 12.97
CA ALA A 105 -14.14 -12.49 13.10
C ALA A 105 -13.68 -13.48 14.19
N THR A 106 -12.36 -13.65 14.34
CA THR A 106 -11.77 -14.53 15.37
C THR A 106 -11.91 -13.94 16.77
N ASP A 107 -11.71 -12.63 16.89
CA ASP A 107 -11.84 -11.89 18.15
C ASP A 107 -13.29 -11.91 18.64
N ALA A 108 -14.25 -11.58 17.76
CA ALA A 108 -15.68 -11.64 18.08
C ALA A 108 -16.13 -13.04 18.53
N ARG A 109 -15.63 -14.10 17.86
CA ARG A 109 -15.93 -15.49 18.25
C ARG A 109 -15.35 -15.82 19.63
N SER A 110 -14.13 -15.38 19.90
CA SER A 110 -13.47 -15.62 21.18
C SER A 110 -14.18 -14.88 22.32
N GLY A 111 -14.56 -13.61 22.10
CA GLY A 111 -15.35 -12.83 23.06
C GLY A 111 -16.69 -13.48 23.39
N ALA A 112 -17.41 -13.99 22.38
CA ALA A 112 -18.67 -14.71 22.59
C ALA A 112 -18.48 -15.98 23.45
N LEU A 113 -17.37 -16.71 23.26
CA LEU A 113 -17.06 -17.90 24.07
C LEU A 113 -16.75 -17.53 25.53
N PHE A 114 -16.05 -16.41 25.77
CA PHE A 114 -15.78 -15.96 27.14
C PHE A 114 -17.05 -15.50 27.86
N HIS A 115 -17.91 -14.72 27.22
CA HIS A 115 -19.19 -14.33 27.82
C HIS A 115 -20.08 -15.54 28.16
N ALA A 116 -20.09 -16.57 27.32
CA ALA A 116 -20.82 -17.79 27.62
C ALA A 116 -20.29 -18.56 28.84
N LEU A 117 -19.05 -18.31 29.27
CA LEU A 117 -18.50 -18.85 30.52
C LEU A 117 -18.89 -18.02 31.75
N GLU A 118 -19.11 -16.71 31.59
CA GLU A 118 -19.54 -15.82 32.68
C GLU A 118 -21.01 -16.06 33.08
N ASP A 119 -21.86 -16.44 32.12
CA ASP A 119 -23.28 -16.75 32.33
C ASP A 119 -23.54 -18.13 32.97
N ARG A 120 -22.49 -18.80 33.47
CA ARG A 120 -22.52 -20.19 33.97
C ARG A 120 -22.17 -20.28 35.46
#